data_AF-A0A0R2VDA3-F1
#
_entry.id   AF-A0A0R2VDA3-F1
#
_cell.length_a   1.000
_cell.length_b   1.000
_cell.length_c   1.000
_cell.angle_alpha   90.00
_cell.angle_beta   90.00
_cell.angle_gamma   90.00
#
_symmetry.space_group_name_H-M   'P 1'
#
loop_
_entity.id
_entity.type
_entity.pdbx_description
1 polymer ?
#
loop_
_entity_poly.entity_id
_entity_poly.type
_entity_poly.pdbx_seq_one_letter_code
_entity_poly.pdbx_strand_id
1 'polypeptide(L)'
;MKIHLDHDWQGNMASPRKILGEKTKLHFFFFLSFIWIFTGLVGHEPWRPHESASISQILEIFQHNQFIHPSNASNSIPFYPPLYAFFGAAFAKLFSPFLEIHDGARIANAMWVSITMISLGLLTRELYGTGFGRTAGLLFIASVGLILNIHTLSPEVAALAGFSLSLYSFSLYFRRPFRASVILGVGLSIVFLSIGIVPTLSVVLTSFLLGCFTFWMNKRYFIFLSISYLIFSCIIGLWLFLFYQSDADLFLAWISQPHFNSDPNFWYNLQGLSWFTWPAFPLAIWIACRNYRSLLAQKRTLLPIIFILTYFLIISFSIREDQINWMPFILPFCLLAVGSIDLLKRSYASALNWFGILVFGFISFLIWLGWFAMQTGFPAKIYERMFFLSAEAAADFRIIHFLAALFLTAFWLINAANNKITNRSSITNWAIGITMIWTTLIMLWGPFIDNRKSHKTIYLELKPILSQSSSCLYAHNISTSHIDLVHYYTKVKPTNPANQEKICRLALISLSNGNEIPAEYKNWKEIWTGKRTKDKFYYILLSK
;
A
#
# COMPACT_ATOMS: atom_id res chain seq x y z
N MET A 1 -16.30 41.05 -54.70
CA MET A 1 -15.78 39.80 -54.10
C MET A 1 -14.29 39.99 -53.84
N LYS A 2 -13.92 40.40 -52.61
CA LYS A 2 -12.51 40.58 -52.22
C LYS A 2 -12.02 39.25 -51.65
N ILE A 3 -11.10 38.60 -52.35
CA ILE A 3 -10.47 37.36 -51.90
C ILE A 3 -9.36 37.76 -50.93
N HIS A 4 -9.57 37.47 -49.64
CA HIS A 4 -8.50 37.50 -48.64
C HIS A 4 -7.66 36.23 -48.82
N LEU A 5 -6.45 36.38 -49.35
CA LEU A 5 -5.42 35.36 -49.29
C LEU A 5 -4.73 35.47 -47.93
N ASP A 6 -5.10 34.59 -47.00
CA ASP A 6 -4.32 34.36 -45.78
C ASP A 6 -3.00 33.70 -46.21
N HIS A 7 -1.92 34.48 -46.17
CA HIS A 7 -0.58 33.97 -46.40
C HIS A 7 -0.13 33.18 -45.16
N ASP A 8 -0.25 31.86 -45.26
CA ASP A 8 0.04 30.87 -44.22
C ASP A 8 1.56 30.55 -44.11
N TRP A 9 2.43 31.57 -44.11
CA TRP A 9 3.90 31.36 -44.12
C TRP A 9 4.52 31.18 -42.73
N GLN A 10 3.72 31.26 -41.65
CA GLN A 10 4.22 31.09 -40.28
C GLN A 10 4.10 29.64 -39.74
N GLY A 11 3.47 28.73 -40.48
CA GLY A 11 3.26 27.33 -40.05
C GLY A 11 4.49 26.42 -40.11
N ASN A 12 5.52 26.76 -40.90
CA ASN A 12 6.64 25.85 -41.19
C ASN A 12 7.96 26.18 -40.46
N MET A 13 7.99 27.18 -39.57
CA MET A 13 9.17 27.47 -38.72
C MET A 13 9.00 27.02 -37.27
N ALA A 14 8.13 26.04 -37.00
CA ALA A 14 8.19 25.31 -35.74
C ALA A 14 9.44 24.43 -35.76
N SER A 15 10.53 24.91 -35.14
CA SER A 15 11.72 24.08 -34.86
C SER A 15 11.25 22.71 -34.37
N PRO A 16 11.72 21.58 -34.95
CA PRO A 16 11.29 20.27 -34.50
C PRO A 16 11.51 20.18 -33.00
N ARG A 17 10.42 19.93 -32.23
CA ARG A 17 10.52 19.73 -30.79
C ARG A 17 11.64 18.72 -30.56
N LYS A 18 12.64 19.05 -29.75
CA LYS A 18 13.74 18.12 -29.40
C LYS A 18 13.15 16.83 -28.82
N ILE A 19 12.94 15.81 -29.66
CA ILE A 19 12.57 14.45 -29.24
C ILE A 19 13.80 13.74 -28.64
N LEU A 20 15.01 14.21 -28.96
CA LEU A 20 16.27 13.80 -28.34
C LEU A 20 16.27 14.16 -26.85
N GLY A 21 15.91 13.19 -26.02
CA GLY A 21 15.93 13.27 -24.55
C GLY A 21 14.69 12.71 -23.87
N GLU A 22 13.53 12.62 -24.55
CA GLU A 22 12.30 12.07 -23.94
C GLU A 22 12.37 10.56 -23.72
N LYS A 23 12.99 9.80 -24.65
CA LYS A 23 13.22 8.36 -24.48
C LYS A 23 14.11 8.06 -23.27
N THR A 24 15.23 8.77 -23.14
CA THR A 24 16.17 8.61 -22.01
C THR A 24 15.50 8.92 -20.67
N LYS A 25 14.71 9.99 -20.62
CA LYS A 25 13.90 10.38 -19.46
C LYS A 25 12.91 9.28 -19.05
N LEU A 26 12.28 8.64 -20.03
CA LEU A 26 11.28 7.59 -19.81
C LEU A 26 11.93 6.26 -19.37
N HIS A 27 13.06 5.88 -19.97
CA HIS A 27 13.86 4.74 -19.51
C HIS A 27 14.32 4.94 -18.07
N PHE A 28 14.82 6.15 -17.74
CA PHE A 28 15.19 6.50 -16.38
C PHE A 28 14.03 6.37 -15.40
N PHE A 29 12.83 6.85 -15.78
CA PHE A 29 11.64 6.71 -14.95
C PHE A 29 11.27 5.25 -14.70
N PHE A 30 11.30 4.38 -15.73
CA PHE A 30 11.03 2.96 -15.53
C PHE A 30 12.07 2.28 -14.67
N PHE A 31 13.35 2.59 -14.85
CA PHE A 31 14.42 2.07 -14.00
C PHE A 31 14.23 2.48 -12.54
N LEU A 32 13.95 3.75 -12.29
CA LEU A 32 13.69 4.25 -10.93
C LEU A 32 12.45 3.60 -10.32
N SER A 33 11.37 3.48 -11.10
CA SER A 33 10.12 2.83 -10.65
C SER A 33 10.36 1.36 -10.32
N PHE A 34 11.15 0.66 -11.13
CA PHE A 34 11.49 -0.74 -10.89
C PHE A 34 12.26 -0.91 -9.57
N ILE A 35 13.31 -0.11 -9.34
CA ILE A 35 14.05 -0.16 -8.07
C ILE A 35 13.12 0.13 -6.90
N TRP A 36 12.31 1.20 -7.01
CA TRP A 36 11.44 1.61 -5.93
C TRP A 36 10.38 0.56 -5.60
N ILE A 37 9.73 -0.06 -6.61
CA ILE A 37 8.68 -1.07 -6.42
C ILE A 37 9.24 -2.38 -5.82
N PHE A 38 10.39 -2.85 -6.31
CA PHE A 38 10.89 -4.18 -5.94
C PHE A 38 11.71 -4.18 -4.65
N THR A 39 12.27 -3.03 -4.25
CA THR A 39 13.06 -2.97 -3.03
C THR A 39 12.19 -3.15 -1.80
N GLY A 40 12.54 -4.10 -0.94
CA GLY A 40 11.81 -4.36 0.29
C GLY A 40 10.59 -5.28 0.15
N LEU A 41 10.36 -5.90 -1.02
CA LEU A 41 9.35 -6.95 -1.16
C LEU A 41 9.83 -8.33 -0.71
N VAL A 42 11.15 -8.54 -0.61
CA VAL A 42 11.76 -9.85 -0.37
C VAL A 42 12.81 -9.74 0.73
N GLY A 43 12.99 -10.81 1.51
CA GLY A 43 14.10 -10.95 2.46
C GLY A 43 13.78 -10.45 3.88
N HIS A 44 12.50 -10.38 4.24
CA HIS A 44 12.08 -10.09 5.61
C HIS A 44 10.77 -10.82 5.97
N GLU A 45 10.62 -11.13 7.25
CA GLU A 45 9.47 -11.88 7.75
C GLU A 45 8.18 -11.05 7.76
N PRO A 46 6.99 -11.69 7.86
CA PRO A 46 5.73 -10.98 8.00
C PRO A 46 5.68 -10.07 9.23
N TRP A 47 5.54 -8.77 9.01
CA TRP A 47 5.55 -7.77 10.08
C TRP A 47 4.16 -7.46 10.62
N ARG A 48 4.01 -7.58 11.95
CA ARG A 48 2.78 -7.22 12.65
C ARG A 48 2.64 -5.69 12.81
N PRO A 49 1.41 -5.17 12.91
CA PRO A 49 0.14 -5.89 12.77
C PRO A 49 -0.34 -6.05 11.32
N HIS A 50 0.22 -5.29 10.37
CA HIS A 50 -0.39 -5.09 9.06
C HIS A 50 -0.36 -6.34 8.15
N GLU A 51 0.67 -7.19 8.24
CA GLU A 51 0.80 -8.33 7.31
C GLU A 51 0.22 -9.64 7.83
N SER A 52 -0.06 -9.74 9.14
CA SER A 52 -0.39 -11.03 9.77
C SER A 52 -1.71 -11.61 9.26
N ALA A 53 -2.75 -10.78 9.17
CA ALA A 53 -4.07 -11.25 8.72
C ALA A 53 -4.01 -11.70 7.26
N SER A 54 -3.34 -10.92 6.40
CA SER A 54 -3.20 -11.22 4.98
C SER A 54 -2.37 -12.47 4.73
N ILE A 55 -1.24 -12.67 5.42
CA ILE A 55 -0.43 -13.89 5.22
C ILE A 55 -1.16 -15.16 5.72
N SER A 56 -1.93 -15.04 6.81
CA SER A 56 -2.78 -16.12 7.33
C SER A 56 -3.88 -16.50 6.33
N GLN A 57 -4.53 -15.51 5.71
CA GLN A 57 -5.53 -15.70 4.66
C GLN A 57 -4.93 -16.29 3.36
N ILE A 58 -3.75 -15.80 2.95
CA ILE A 58 -3.01 -16.32 1.79
C ILE A 58 -2.63 -17.79 2.00
N LEU A 59 -2.24 -18.16 3.22
CA LEU A 59 -1.89 -19.53 3.54
C LEU A 59 -3.07 -20.50 3.38
N GLU A 60 -4.29 -20.08 3.72
CA GLU A 60 -5.49 -20.90 3.51
C GLU A 60 -5.74 -21.22 2.04
N ILE A 61 -5.58 -20.23 1.18
CA ILE A 61 -5.68 -20.44 -0.26
C ILE A 61 -4.54 -21.32 -0.75
N PHE A 62 -3.34 -21.11 -0.21
CA PHE A 62 -2.14 -21.84 -0.61
C PHE A 62 -2.23 -23.34 -0.30
N GLN A 63 -2.67 -23.71 0.92
CA GLN A 63 -2.72 -25.10 1.39
C GLN A 63 -4.05 -25.80 1.08
N HIS A 64 -5.18 -25.10 1.25
CA HIS A 64 -6.51 -25.71 1.22
C HIS A 64 -7.35 -25.30 0.01
N ASN A 65 -6.81 -24.46 -0.90
CA ASN A 65 -7.53 -23.97 -2.09
C ASN A 65 -8.87 -23.29 -1.76
N GLN A 66 -8.99 -22.64 -0.60
CA GLN A 66 -10.20 -21.92 -0.19
C GLN A 66 -10.32 -20.56 -0.88
N PHE A 67 -10.75 -20.52 -2.13
CA PHE A 67 -10.74 -19.29 -2.94
C PHE A 67 -11.91 -18.31 -2.68
N ILE A 68 -13.05 -18.81 -2.18
CA ILE A 68 -14.30 -18.02 -2.13
C ILE A 68 -14.32 -17.11 -0.90
N HIS A 69 -14.07 -17.67 0.28
CA HIS A 69 -14.17 -16.98 1.56
C HIS A 69 -12.98 -17.35 2.48
N PRO A 70 -11.73 -17.11 2.04
CA PRO A 70 -10.56 -17.43 2.84
C PRO A 70 -10.61 -16.61 4.12
N SER A 71 -10.68 -17.27 5.28
CA SER A 71 -10.66 -16.64 6.60
C SER A 71 -9.26 -16.72 7.20
N ASN A 72 -8.85 -15.67 7.91
CA ASN A 72 -7.62 -15.71 8.68
C ASN A 72 -7.86 -16.42 10.01
N ALA A 73 -6.86 -17.12 10.56
CA ALA A 73 -7.03 -17.94 11.76
C ALA A 73 -7.60 -17.19 12.98
N SER A 74 -7.38 -15.87 13.08
CA SER A 74 -7.93 -15.10 14.20
C SER A 74 -9.44 -14.91 14.17
N ASN A 75 -10.08 -14.98 13.00
CA ASN A 75 -11.51 -14.67 12.81
C ASN A 75 -12.15 -15.69 11.88
N SER A 76 -13.25 -16.31 12.30
CA SER A 76 -14.02 -17.22 11.43
C SER A 76 -14.64 -16.50 10.24
N ILE A 77 -15.12 -15.27 10.45
CA ILE A 77 -15.71 -14.44 9.40
C ILE A 77 -14.59 -13.74 8.62
N PRO A 78 -14.51 -13.90 7.28
CA PRO A 78 -13.48 -13.27 6.47
C PRO A 78 -13.51 -11.76 6.63
N PHE A 79 -12.37 -11.19 7.05
CA PHE A 79 -12.30 -9.77 7.28
C PHE A 79 -12.19 -8.96 5.99
N TYR A 80 -11.33 -9.40 5.07
CA TYR A 80 -11.19 -8.82 3.73
C TYR A 80 -11.74 -9.79 2.67
N PRO A 81 -12.37 -9.28 1.60
CA PRO A 81 -12.74 -10.11 0.47
C PRO A 81 -11.51 -10.70 -0.26
N PRO A 82 -11.68 -11.71 -1.12
CA PRO A 82 -10.60 -12.65 -1.43
C PRO A 82 -9.56 -12.18 -2.45
N LEU A 83 -9.77 -11.06 -3.17
CA LEU A 83 -8.98 -10.76 -4.37
C LEU A 83 -7.48 -10.64 -4.06
N TYR A 84 -7.14 -9.89 -3.02
CA TYR A 84 -5.74 -9.68 -2.66
C TYR A 84 -5.06 -10.99 -2.27
N ALA A 85 -5.71 -11.77 -1.39
CA ALA A 85 -5.19 -13.05 -0.94
C ALA A 85 -5.07 -14.06 -2.09
N PHE A 86 -6.02 -14.06 -3.04
CA PHE A 86 -5.97 -14.90 -4.23
C PHE A 86 -4.71 -14.64 -5.07
N PHE A 87 -4.45 -13.38 -5.41
CA PHE A 87 -3.24 -13.01 -6.14
C PHE A 87 -1.97 -13.25 -5.31
N GLY A 88 -2.00 -12.98 -4.01
CA GLY A 88 -0.89 -13.30 -3.10
C GLY A 88 -0.55 -14.80 -3.12
N ALA A 89 -1.56 -15.67 -3.02
CA ALA A 89 -1.37 -17.12 -3.07
C ALA A 89 -0.93 -17.61 -4.45
N ALA A 90 -1.44 -17.01 -5.54
CA ALA A 90 -1.02 -17.34 -6.90
C ALA A 90 0.46 -17.01 -7.13
N PHE A 91 0.90 -15.82 -6.73
CA PHE A 91 2.31 -15.43 -6.80
C PHE A 91 3.19 -16.25 -5.86
N ALA A 92 2.72 -16.54 -4.63
CA ALA A 92 3.43 -17.45 -3.73
C ALA A 92 3.63 -18.84 -4.33
N LYS A 93 2.61 -19.40 -5.01
CA LYS A 93 2.75 -20.69 -5.73
C LYS A 93 3.74 -20.57 -6.88
N LEU A 94 3.62 -19.54 -7.71
CA LEU A 94 4.50 -19.30 -8.86
C LEU A 94 5.99 -19.17 -8.48
N PHE A 95 6.28 -18.49 -7.37
CA PHE A 95 7.65 -18.22 -6.90
C PHE A 95 8.14 -19.14 -5.79
N SER A 96 7.33 -20.11 -5.35
CA SER A 96 7.69 -21.08 -4.30
C SER A 96 8.99 -21.85 -4.51
N PRO A 97 9.48 -22.12 -5.76
CA PRO A 97 10.78 -22.78 -5.92
C PRO A 97 11.97 -21.90 -5.49
N PHE A 98 11.80 -20.57 -5.47
CA PHE A 98 12.89 -19.62 -5.27
C PHE A 98 12.74 -18.80 -3.98
N LEU A 99 11.52 -18.62 -3.49
CA LEU A 99 11.19 -17.70 -2.40
C LEU A 99 10.29 -18.36 -1.35
N GLU A 100 10.40 -17.89 -0.12
CA GLU A 100 9.43 -18.22 0.93
C GLU A 100 8.02 -17.71 0.55
N ILE A 101 6.97 -18.33 1.11
CA ILE A 101 5.57 -18.05 0.76
C ILE A 101 5.24 -16.56 0.88
N HIS A 102 5.71 -15.89 1.93
CA HIS A 102 5.42 -14.49 2.18
C HIS A 102 6.13 -13.55 1.18
N ASP A 103 7.37 -13.86 0.83
CA ASP A 103 8.14 -13.11 -0.17
C ASP A 103 7.54 -13.28 -1.56
N GLY A 104 7.20 -14.51 -1.93
CA GLY A 104 6.49 -14.80 -3.18
C GLY A 104 5.14 -14.07 -3.25
N ALA A 105 4.39 -14.03 -2.15
CA ALA A 105 3.13 -13.28 -2.09
C ALA A 105 3.31 -11.76 -2.25
N ARG A 106 4.35 -11.16 -1.64
CA ARG A 106 4.62 -9.71 -1.76
C ARG A 106 4.92 -9.27 -3.18
N ILE A 107 5.43 -10.15 -4.04
CA ILE A 107 5.63 -9.83 -5.47
C ILE A 107 4.31 -9.44 -6.15
N ALA A 108 3.15 -9.91 -5.66
CA ALA A 108 1.85 -9.44 -6.16
C ALA A 108 1.67 -7.91 -6.01
N ASN A 109 2.27 -7.28 -5.00
CA ASN A 109 2.25 -5.82 -4.86
C ASN A 109 2.93 -5.12 -6.03
N ALA A 110 3.99 -5.70 -6.60
CA ALA A 110 4.64 -5.12 -7.77
C ALA A 110 3.68 -5.04 -8.97
N MET A 111 2.81 -6.04 -9.15
CA MET A 111 1.75 -6.01 -10.15
C MET A 111 0.75 -4.88 -9.86
N TRP A 112 0.20 -4.83 -8.63
CA TRP A 112 -0.81 -3.85 -8.25
C TRP A 112 -0.31 -2.41 -8.35
N VAL A 113 0.89 -2.13 -7.83
CA VAL A 113 1.52 -0.80 -7.89
C VAL A 113 1.81 -0.42 -9.35
N SER A 114 2.23 -1.36 -10.19
CA SER A 114 2.43 -1.10 -11.62
C SER A 114 1.13 -0.70 -12.31
N ILE A 115 0.01 -1.38 -12.01
CA ILE A 115 -1.32 -1.00 -12.51
C ILE A 115 -1.70 0.40 -12.03
N THR A 116 -1.43 0.72 -10.76
CA THR A 116 -1.65 2.06 -10.20
C THR A 116 -0.88 3.13 -10.96
N MET A 117 0.42 2.93 -11.18
CA MET A 117 1.27 3.90 -11.86
C MET A 117 0.89 4.07 -13.34
N ILE A 118 0.57 2.97 -14.04
CA ILE A 118 0.13 3.01 -15.44
C ILE A 118 -1.18 3.78 -15.55
N SER A 119 -2.19 3.44 -14.73
CA SER A 119 -3.49 4.11 -14.78
C SER A 119 -3.40 5.58 -14.34
N LEU A 120 -2.60 5.92 -13.33
CA LEU A 120 -2.32 7.31 -12.96
C LEU A 120 -1.64 8.08 -14.10
N GLY A 121 -0.69 7.45 -14.79
CA GLY A 121 0.00 8.03 -15.94
C GLY A 121 -0.95 8.29 -17.12
N LEU A 122 -1.85 7.34 -17.40
CA LEU A 122 -2.87 7.46 -18.45
C LEU A 122 -3.94 8.49 -18.08
N LEU A 123 -4.44 8.48 -16.84
CA LEU A 123 -5.34 9.48 -16.27
C LEU A 123 -4.80 10.90 -16.48
N THR A 124 -3.55 11.11 -16.07
CA THR A 124 -2.91 12.42 -16.18
C THR A 124 -2.71 12.81 -17.63
N ARG A 125 -2.35 11.86 -18.50
CA ARG A 125 -2.20 12.10 -19.94
C ARG A 125 -3.52 12.51 -20.60
N GLU A 126 -4.65 11.89 -20.24
CA GLU A 126 -5.96 12.25 -20.80
C GLU A 126 -6.40 13.66 -20.36
N LEU A 127 -6.05 14.09 -19.14
CA LEU A 127 -6.48 15.39 -18.61
C LEU A 127 -5.54 16.57 -18.93
N TYR A 128 -4.22 16.33 -18.98
CA TYR A 128 -3.21 17.37 -19.16
C TYR A 128 -2.42 17.25 -20.47
N GLY A 129 -2.51 16.11 -21.17
CA GLY A 129 -1.82 15.85 -22.43
C GLY A 129 -0.52 15.06 -22.28
N THR A 130 0.20 14.90 -23.39
CA THR A 130 1.41 14.08 -23.47
C THR A 130 2.55 14.63 -22.61
N GLY A 131 3.27 13.73 -21.92
CA GLY A 131 4.43 14.06 -21.09
C GLY A 131 4.12 14.24 -19.60
N PHE A 132 2.88 14.57 -19.23
CA PHE A 132 2.48 14.77 -17.84
C PHE A 132 2.34 13.48 -17.02
N GLY A 133 2.05 12.35 -17.67
CA GLY A 133 1.92 11.04 -17.00
C GLY A 133 3.18 10.59 -16.26
N ARG A 134 4.37 10.81 -16.84
CA ARG A 134 5.65 10.55 -16.17
C ARG A 134 5.80 11.37 -14.90
N THR A 135 5.41 12.64 -14.96
CA THR A 135 5.50 13.55 -13.82
C THR A 135 4.56 13.16 -12.68
N ALA A 136 3.35 12.68 -13.00
CA ALA A 136 2.44 12.11 -12.01
C ALA A 136 3.05 10.86 -11.34
N GLY A 137 3.65 9.96 -12.13
CA GLY A 137 4.34 8.79 -11.60
C GLY A 137 5.52 9.14 -10.68
N LEU A 138 6.29 10.18 -11.01
CA LEU A 138 7.37 10.66 -10.14
C LEU A 138 6.83 11.28 -8.84
N LEU A 139 5.73 12.02 -8.88
CA LEU A 139 5.05 12.53 -7.67
C LEU A 139 4.50 11.39 -6.80
N PHE A 140 3.99 10.34 -7.44
CA PHE A 140 3.54 9.14 -6.75
C PHE A 140 4.70 8.49 -6.00
N ILE A 141 5.83 8.18 -6.67
CA ILE A 141 7.05 7.66 -6.02
C ILE A 141 7.55 8.60 -4.91
N ALA A 142 7.48 9.91 -5.14
CA ALA A 142 7.92 10.92 -4.18
C ALA A 142 6.98 11.07 -2.97
N SER A 143 5.86 10.35 -2.90
CA SER A 143 4.92 10.49 -1.78
C SER A 143 5.38 9.71 -0.56
N VAL A 144 5.63 10.41 0.55
CA VAL A 144 6.19 9.84 1.79
C VAL A 144 5.33 8.70 2.35
N GLY A 145 4.01 8.82 2.27
CA GLY A 145 3.07 7.81 2.78
C GLY A 145 3.13 6.45 2.07
N LEU A 146 3.82 6.32 0.93
CA LEU A 146 3.92 5.03 0.22
C LEU A 146 5.09 4.17 0.68
N ILE A 147 6.12 4.75 1.29
CA ILE A 147 7.43 4.11 1.49
C ILE A 147 7.31 2.71 2.11
N LEU A 148 6.53 2.57 3.20
CA LEU A 148 6.28 1.26 3.81
C LEU A 148 5.04 0.57 3.22
N ASN A 149 3.96 1.33 3.04
CA ASN A 149 2.62 0.78 2.84
C ASN A 149 2.43 -0.01 1.53
N ILE A 150 3.15 0.32 0.47
CA ILE A 150 3.06 -0.45 -0.79
C ILE A 150 3.90 -1.72 -0.80
N HIS A 151 4.85 -1.84 0.14
CA HIS A 151 5.74 -2.98 0.27
C HIS A 151 5.24 -3.99 1.30
N THR A 152 4.22 -3.64 2.08
CA THR A 152 3.58 -4.56 3.04
C THR A 152 2.54 -5.45 2.38
N LEU A 153 2.35 -6.67 2.88
CA LEU A 153 1.23 -7.55 2.52
C LEU A 153 -0.11 -6.97 2.98
N SER A 154 -0.70 -6.08 2.18
CA SER A 154 -1.93 -5.35 2.53
C SER A 154 -2.91 -5.28 1.35
N PRO A 155 -4.20 -5.62 1.54
CA PRO A 155 -5.22 -5.53 0.48
C PRO A 155 -5.44 -4.13 -0.09
N GLU A 156 -5.12 -3.11 0.70
CA GLU A 156 -5.20 -1.70 0.31
C GLU A 156 -4.32 -1.37 -0.91
N VAL A 157 -3.24 -2.13 -1.16
CA VAL A 157 -2.39 -1.97 -2.35
C VAL A 157 -3.15 -2.37 -3.62
N ALA A 158 -3.91 -3.46 -3.59
CA ALA A 158 -4.78 -3.84 -4.71
C ALA A 158 -5.94 -2.85 -4.89
N ALA A 159 -6.53 -2.40 -3.78
CA ALA A 159 -7.59 -1.38 -3.83
C ALA A 159 -7.10 -0.07 -4.45
N LEU A 160 -5.86 0.35 -4.16
CA LEU A 160 -5.25 1.54 -4.78
C LEU A 160 -5.21 1.43 -6.31
N ALA A 161 -4.92 0.24 -6.85
CA ALA A 161 -5.01 -0.04 -8.28
C ALA A 161 -6.45 0.12 -8.79
N GLY A 162 -7.43 -0.40 -8.06
CA GLY A 162 -8.86 -0.20 -8.35
C GLY A 162 -9.25 1.29 -8.39
N PHE A 163 -8.89 2.07 -7.37
CA PHE A 163 -9.16 3.52 -7.33
C PHE A 163 -8.54 4.26 -8.52
N SER A 164 -7.29 3.94 -8.86
CA SER A 164 -6.59 4.57 -9.99
C SER A 164 -7.21 4.22 -11.35
N LEU A 165 -7.70 2.99 -11.53
CA LEU A 165 -8.46 2.59 -12.71
C LEU A 165 -9.80 3.32 -12.79
N SER A 166 -10.53 3.45 -11.67
CA SER A 166 -11.79 4.20 -11.62
C SER A 166 -11.59 5.67 -11.98
N LEU A 167 -10.58 6.33 -11.42
CA LEU A 167 -10.24 7.72 -11.77
C LEU A 167 -9.84 7.85 -13.25
N TYR A 168 -8.99 6.94 -13.74
CA TYR A 168 -8.63 6.89 -15.16
C TYR A 168 -9.87 6.75 -16.05
N SER A 169 -10.82 5.89 -15.68
CA SER A 169 -12.07 5.72 -16.43
C SER A 169 -12.85 7.02 -16.57
N PHE A 170 -13.04 7.78 -15.49
CA PHE A 170 -13.73 9.07 -15.55
C PHE A 170 -13.04 10.05 -16.50
N SER A 171 -11.70 10.06 -16.56
CA SER A 171 -10.98 10.89 -17.54
C SER A 171 -11.15 10.40 -18.98
N LEU A 172 -11.11 9.09 -19.20
CA LEU A 172 -11.19 8.46 -20.52
C LEU A 172 -12.60 8.55 -21.13
N TYR A 173 -13.63 8.66 -20.29
CA TYR A 173 -15.04 8.72 -20.68
C TYR A 173 -15.30 9.66 -21.87
N PHE A 174 -14.72 10.87 -21.86
CA PHE A 174 -14.94 11.87 -22.91
C PHE A 174 -14.43 11.44 -24.29
N ARG A 175 -13.45 10.53 -24.34
CA ARG A 175 -12.81 10.07 -25.58
C ARG A 175 -13.27 8.68 -26.01
N ARG A 176 -13.42 7.75 -25.05
CA ARG A 176 -13.73 6.32 -25.31
C ARG A 176 -14.72 5.79 -24.25
N PRO A 177 -16.01 6.18 -24.30
CA PRO A 177 -16.97 5.90 -23.22
C PRO A 177 -17.16 4.40 -22.97
N PHE A 178 -17.21 3.55 -24.01
CA PHE A 178 -17.36 2.10 -23.83
C PHE A 178 -16.15 1.46 -23.11
N ARG A 179 -14.92 1.81 -23.53
CA ARG A 179 -13.71 1.31 -22.86
C ARG A 179 -13.62 1.82 -21.42
N ALA A 180 -14.00 3.08 -21.20
CA ALA A 180 -14.11 3.65 -19.88
C ALA A 180 -15.09 2.83 -19.02
N SER A 181 -16.25 2.44 -19.54
CA SER A 181 -17.23 1.67 -18.76
C SER A 181 -16.66 0.34 -18.25
N VAL A 182 -15.94 -0.39 -19.10
CA VAL A 182 -15.26 -1.62 -18.70
C VAL A 182 -14.24 -1.35 -17.60
N ILE A 183 -13.42 -0.30 -17.76
CA ILE A 183 -12.39 0.06 -16.78
C ILE A 183 -13.02 0.49 -15.43
N LEU A 184 -14.14 1.22 -15.44
CA LEU A 184 -14.80 1.63 -14.20
C LEU A 184 -15.43 0.42 -13.48
N GLY A 185 -16.11 -0.46 -14.23
CA GLY A 185 -16.69 -1.69 -13.68
C GLY A 185 -15.61 -2.58 -13.03
N VAL A 186 -14.51 -2.82 -13.73
CA VAL A 186 -13.37 -3.59 -13.20
C VAL A 186 -12.70 -2.87 -12.02
N GLY A 187 -12.50 -1.55 -12.09
CA GLY A 187 -11.93 -0.76 -11.00
C GLY A 187 -12.76 -0.85 -9.71
N LEU A 188 -14.08 -0.69 -9.82
CA LEU A 188 -15.02 -0.86 -8.70
C LEU A 188 -14.96 -2.29 -8.13
N SER A 189 -14.91 -3.31 -8.99
CA SER A 189 -14.81 -4.71 -8.55
C SER A 189 -13.50 -4.99 -7.81
N ILE A 190 -12.38 -4.40 -8.25
CA ILE A 190 -11.09 -4.53 -7.57
C ILE A 190 -11.15 -3.87 -6.18
N VAL A 191 -11.70 -2.66 -6.06
CA VAL A 191 -11.83 -1.99 -4.74
C VAL A 191 -12.70 -2.84 -3.81
N PHE A 192 -13.87 -3.28 -4.29
CA PHE A 192 -14.81 -4.06 -3.48
C PHE A 192 -14.21 -5.41 -3.06
N LEU A 193 -13.63 -6.17 -4.00
CA LEU A 193 -13.08 -7.49 -3.69
C LEU A 193 -11.72 -7.43 -2.96
N SER A 194 -11.16 -6.25 -2.71
CA SER A 194 -9.95 -6.08 -1.89
C SER A 194 -10.27 -5.60 -0.48
N ILE A 195 -11.04 -4.53 -0.34
CA ILE A 195 -11.27 -3.83 0.94
C ILE A 195 -12.74 -3.60 1.27
N GLY A 196 -13.67 -4.16 0.51
CA GLY A 196 -15.10 -4.19 0.82
C GLY A 196 -15.91 -2.98 0.36
N ILE A 197 -17.13 -2.89 0.89
CA ILE A 197 -18.16 -1.94 0.42
C ILE A 197 -17.85 -0.48 0.78
N VAL A 198 -17.34 -0.21 1.99
CA VAL A 198 -17.15 1.15 2.51
C VAL A 198 -16.27 1.97 1.58
N PRO A 199 -15.04 1.54 1.23
CA PRO A 199 -14.18 2.35 0.36
C PRO A 199 -14.71 2.39 -1.09
N THR A 200 -15.41 1.36 -1.55
CA THR A 200 -16.04 1.31 -2.88
C THR A 200 -17.10 2.41 -3.04
N LEU A 201 -17.87 2.71 -1.98
CA LEU A 201 -18.89 3.76 -2.00
C LEU A 201 -18.33 5.14 -2.33
N SER A 202 -17.06 5.43 -2.02
CA SER A 202 -16.44 6.70 -2.39
C SER A 202 -16.39 6.92 -3.91
N VAL A 203 -16.11 5.86 -4.69
CA VAL A 203 -16.07 5.91 -6.16
C VAL A 203 -17.49 6.01 -6.72
N VAL A 204 -18.43 5.26 -6.12
CA VAL A 204 -19.85 5.32 -6.47
C VAL A 204 -20.39 6.75 -6.28
N LEU A 205 -20.16 7.34 -5.11
CA LEU A 205 -20.54 8.73 -4.81
C LEU A 205 -19.83 9.73 -5.72
N THR A 206 -18.55 9.53 -6.02
CA THR A 206 -17.82 10.36 -6.99
C THR A 206 -18.54 10.37 -8.35
N SER A 207 -18.93 9.19 -8.83
CA SER A 207 -19.61 9.04 -10.12
C SER A 207 -20.97 9.78 -10.15
N PHE A 208 -21.75 9.71 -9.07
CA PHE A 208 -23.04 10.38 -9.00
C PHE A 208 -22.89 11.89 -8.89
N LEU A 209 -21.99 12.37 -8.01
CA LEU A 209 -21.73 13.80 -7.84
C LEU A 209 -21.19 14.45 -9.11
N LEU A 210 -20.33 13.76 -9.89
CA LEU A 210 -19.90 14.24 -11.19
C LEU A 210 -21.08 14.48 -12.13
N GLY A 211 -22.09 13.61 -12.09
CA GLY A 211 -23.32 13.71 -12.89
C GLY A 211 -24.15 14.97 -12.62
N CYS A 212 -24.01 15.60 -11.46
CA CYS A 212 -24.67 16.85 -11.11
C CYS A 212 -24.06 18.08 -11.81
N PHE A 213 -22.90 17.95 -12.42
CA PHE A 213 -22.25 19.05 -13.14
C PHE A 213 -22.64 19.04 -14.62
N THR A 214 -22.90 20.22 -15.18
CA THR A 214 -23.38 20.42 -16.57
C THR A 214 -22.52 19.71 -17.63
N PHE A 215 -21.21 19.56 -17.39
CA PHE A 215 -20.29 18.87 -18.29
C PHE A 215 -20.56 17.36 -18.45
N TRP A 216 -21.15 16.74 -17.42
CA TRP A 216 -21.39 15.30 -17.34
C TRP A 216 -22.87 14.96 -17.50
N MET A 217 -23.76 15.94 -17.36
CA MET A 217 -25.21 15.77 -17.39
C MET A 217 -25.73 15.52 -18.82
N ASN A 218 -25.48 14.33 -19.35
CA ASN A 218 -25.92 13.89 -20.67
C ASN A 218 -26.22 12.39 -20.72
N LYS A 219 -26.98 11.97 -21.76
CA LYS A 219 -27.38 10.56 -21.95
C LYS A 219 -26.18 9.60 -22.05
N ARG A 220 -25.07 10.06 -22.64
CA ARG A 220 -23.85 9.24 -22.78
C ARG A 220 -23.24 8.89 -21.43
N TYR A 221 -23.33 9.78 -20.45
CA TYR A 221 -22.80 9.57 -19.11
C TYR A 221 -23.63 8.54 -18.35
N PHE A 222 -24.96 8.62 -18.47
CA PHE A 222 -25.86 7.61 -17.93
C PHE A 222 -25.54 6.22 -18.49
N ILE A 223 -25.44 6.07 -19.81
CA ILE A 223 -25.08 4.79 -20.46
C ILE A 223 -23.71 4.29 -19.97
N PHE A 224 -22.73 5.19 -19.86
CA PHE A 224 -21.40 4.86 -19.35
C PHE A 224 -21.48 4.26 -17.94
N LEU A 225 -22.23 4.88 -17.03
CA LEU A 225 -22.43 4.39 -15.67
C LEU A 225 -23.23 3.08 -15.66
N SER A 226 -24.31 2.96 -16.42
CA SER A 226 -25.13 1.74 -16.48
C SER A 226 -24.30 0.52 -16.91
N ILE A 227 -23.48 0.64 -17.95
CA ILE A 227 -22.61 -0.46 -18.40
C ILE A 227 -21.55 -0.77 -17.33
N SER A 228 -20.98 0.24 -16.69
CA SER A 228 -19.98 0.05 -15.63
C SER A 228 -20.56 -0.72 -14.44
N TYR A 229 -21.76 -0.33 -13.99
CA TYR A 229 -22.46 -0.95 -12.89
C TYR A 229 -22.98 -2.34 -13.23
N LEU A 230 -23.35 -2.59 -14.49
CA LEU A 230 -23.67 -3.94 -14.96
C LEU A 230 -22.45 -4.87 -14.82
N ILE A 231 -21.28 -4.44 -15.31
CA ILE A 231 -20.04 -5.22 -15.20
C ILE A 231 -19.66 -5.44 -13.72
N PHE A 232 -19.71 -4.38 -12.92
CA PHE A 232 -19.47 -4.47 -11.48
C PHE A 232 -20.40 -5.48 -10.80
N SER A 233 -21.70 -5.38 -11.07
CA SER A 233 -22.73 -6.28 -10.54
C SER A 233 -22.55 -7.72 -11.00
N CYS A 234 -22.17 -7.97 -12.25
CA CYS A 234 -21.88 -9.32 -12.73
C CYS A 234 -20.69 -9.96 -11.98
N ILE A 235 -19.61 -9.21 -11.77
CA ILE A 235 -18.42 -9.73 -11.08
C ILE A 235 -18.70 -9.95 -9.59
N ILE A 236 -19.25 -8.94 -8.91
CA ILE A 236 -19.54 -9.02 -7.47
C ILE A 236 -20.67 -9.99 -7.18
N GLY A 237 -21.75 -9.94 -7.98
CA GLY A 237 -22.88 -10.84 -7.85
C GLY A 237 -22.51 -12.30 -8.02
N LEU A 238 -21.59 -12.62 -8.95
CA LEU A 238 -21.06 -13.97 -9.08
C LEU A 238 -20.32 -14.42 -7.81
N TRP A 239 -19.45 -13.58 -7.25
CA TRP A 239 -18.74 -13.91 -6.02
C TRP A 239 -19.69 -14.06 -4.83
N LEU A 240 -20.63 -13.13 -4.63
CA LEU A 240 -21.62 -13.20 -3.56
C LEU A 240 -22.49 -14.45 -3.67
N PHE A 241 -22.92 -14.81 -4.88
CA PHE A 241 -23.67 -16.03 -5.14
C PHE A 241 -22.85 -17.28 -4.75
N LEU A 242 -21.60 -17.35 -5.19
CA LEU A 242 -20.71 -18.48 -4.84
C LEU A 242 -20.42 -18.54 -3.33
N PHE A 243 -20.28 -17.39 -2.67
CA PHE A 243 -20.10 -17.34 -1.21
C PHE A 243 -21.32 -17.90 -0.50
N TYR A 244 -22.52 -17.41 -0.83
CA TYR A 244 -23.77 -17.91 -0.25
C TYR A 244 -23.97 -19.41 -0.49
N GLN A 245 -23.70 -19.91 -1.70
CA GLN A 245 -23.81 -21.32 -2.02
C GLN A 245 -22.79 -22.20 -1.27
N SER A 246 -21.62 -21.65 -0.97
CA SER A 246 -20.57 -22.38 -0.26
C SER A 246 -20.82 -22.50 1.24
N ASP A 247 -21.32 -21.42 1.87
CA ASP A 247 -21.63 -21.36 3.30
C ASP A 247 -22.62 -20.21 3.56
N ALA A 248 -23.90 -20.56 3.69
CA ALA A 248 -24.97 -19.57 3.82
C ALA A 248 -24.94 -18.86 5.19
N ASP A 249 -24.60 -19.57 6.26
CA ASP A 249 -24.56 -19.03 7.62
C ASP A 249 -23.40 -18.04 7.75
N LEU A 250 -22.22 -18.41 7.24
CA LEU A 250 -21.05 -17.53 7.21
C LEU A 250 -21.29 -16.29 6.34
N PHE A 251 -21.98 -16.44 5.21
CA PHE A 251 -22.36 -15.32 4.35
C PHE A 251 -23.29 -14.33 5.08
N LEU A 252 -24.31 -14.83 5.78
CA LEU A 252 -25.22 -14.01 6.57
C LEU A 252 -24.51 -13.34 7.75
N ALA A 253 -23.56 -14.02 8.38
CA ALA A 253 -22.70 -13.44 9.40
C ALA A 253 -21.77 -12.35 8.83
N TRP A 254 -21.27 -12.51 7.60
CA TRP A 254 -20.43 -11.53 6.93
C TRP A 254 -21.20 -10.26 6.55
N ILE A 255 -22.40 -10.39 5.97
CA ILE A 255 -23.20 -9.24 5.54
C ILE A 255 -23.81 -8.45 6.71
N SER A 256 -23.96 -9.08 7.87
CA SER A 256 -24.50 -8.45 9.09
C SER A 256 -23.43 -7.71 9.90
N GLN A 257 -22.15 -7.77 9.50
CA GLN A 257 -21.10 -7.00 10.17
C GLN A 257 -21.36 -5.50 10.07
N PRO A 258 -21.07 -4.73 11.12
CA PRO A 258 -21.09 -3.28 11.01
C PRO A 258 -20.08 -2.85 9.95
N HIS A 259 -20.50 -1.96 9.05
CA HIS A 259 -19.62 -1.39 8.02
C HIS A 259 -19.17 0.03 8.36
N PHE A 260 -20.02 0.80 9.05
CA PHE A 260 -19.75 2.18 9.41
C PHE A 260 -19.65 2.35 10.91
N ASN A 261 -18.77 3.26 11.33
CA ASN A 261 -18.74 3.78 12.69
C ASN A 261 -19.81 4.86 12.86
N SER A 262 -20.44 4.94 14.04
CA SER A 262 -21.40 6.01 14.37
C SER A 262 -20.72 7.36 14.58
N ASP A 263 -19.47 7.34 15.06
CA ASP A 263 -18.72 8.55 15.42
C ASP A 263 -17.59 8.79 14.40
N PRO A 264 -17.78 9.71 13.42
CA PRO A 264 -16.78 9.95 12.40
C PRO A 264 -15.56 10.73 12.92
N ASN A 265 -14.36 10.28 12.58
CA ASN A 265 -13.12 10.94 12.99
C ASN A 265 -12.48 11.75 11.84
N PHE A 266 -13.07 12.91 11.55
CA PHE A 266 -12.56 13.80 10.50
C PHE A 266 -11.16 14.36 10.81
N TRP A 267 -10.87 14.61 12.10
CA TRP A 267 -9.62 15.22 12.52
C TRP A 267 -8.43 14.30 12.29
N TYR A 268 -8.57 13.01 12.62
CA TYR A 268 -7.55 11.99 12.34
C TYR A 268 -7.16 11.98 10.86
N ASN A 269 -8.15 11.94 9.97
CA ASN A 269 -7.89 11.93 8.53
C ASN A 269 -7.24 13.24 8.04
N LEU A 270 -7.67 14.39 8.56
CA LEU A 270 -7.10 15.68 8.18
C LEU A 270 -5.62 15.81 8.60
N GLN A 271 -5.28 15.32 9.79
CA GLN A 271 -3.89 15.29 10.27
C GLN A 271 -2.99 14.46 9.37
N GLY A 272 -3.49 13.31 8.90
CA GLY A 272 -2.77 12.39 8.03
C GLY A 272 -2.42 12.97 6.67
N LEU A 273 -3.39 13.63 6.03
CA LEU A 273 -3.29 14.12 4.65
C LEU A 273 -2.04 14.96 4.38
N SER A 274 -1.69 15.83 5.33
CA SER A 274 -0.65 16.85 5.16
C SER A 274 0.74 16.27 4.95
N TRP A 275 1.09 15.22 5.70
CA TRP A 275 2.41 14.58 5.60
C TRP A 275 2.38 13.37 4.66
N PHE A 276 1.27 12.63 4.63
CA PHE A 276 1.16 11.38 3.87
C PHE A 276 1.25 11.61 2.36
N THR A 277 0.66 12.70 1.89
CA THR A 277 0.63 13.07 0.46
C THR A 277 1.72 14.09 0.09
N TRP A 278 2.67 14.36 0.99
CA TRP A 278 3.81 15.22 0.69
C TRP A 278 4.75 14.55 -0.32
N PRO A 279 5.25 15.24 -1.38
CA PRO A 279 5.20 16.69 -1.64
C PRO A 279 4.02 17.16 -2.51
N ALA A 280 3.11 16.26 -2.91
CA ALA A 280 1.98 16.62 -3.76
C ALA A 280 0.98 17.55 -3.04
N PHE A 281 0.81 17.39 -1.73
CA PHE A 281 -0.10 18.20 -0.90
C PHE A 281 0.06 19.72 -1.06
N PRO A 282 1.22 20.34 -0.75
CA PRO A 282 1.38 21.79 -0.86
C PRO A 282 1.22 22.29 -2.31
N LEU A 283 1.64 21.48 -3.29
CA LEU A 283 1.53 21.79 -4.70
C LEU A 283 0.09 21.80 -5.20
N ALA A 284 -0.75 20.91 -4.65
CA ALA A 284 -2.17 20.84 -4.96
C ALA A 284 -2.95 22.00 -4.30
N ILE A 285 -2.65 22.32 -3.04
CA ILE A 285 -3.27 23.47 -2.34
C ILE A 285 -2.98 24.78 -3.10
N TRP A 286 -1.75 24.96 -3.57
CA TRP A 286 -1.38 26.15 -4.34
C TRP A 286 -2.28 26.39 -5.55
N ILE A 287 -2.62 25.33 -6.31
CA ILE A 287 -3.59 25.42 -7.42
C ILE A 287 -4.98 25.72 -6.93
N ALA A 288 -5.42 25.00 -5.89
CA ALA A 288 -6.76 25.16 -5.34
C ALA A 288 -7.00 26.63 -4.95
N CYS A 289 -6.02 27.26 -4.28
CA CYS A 289 -6.09 28.66 -3.91
C CYS A 289 -6.00 29.62 -5.11
N ARG A 290 -5.06 29.40 -6.04
CA ARG A 290 -4.84 30.34 -7.16
C ARG A 290 -6.00 30.34 -8.16
N ASN A 291 -6.57 29.17 -8.43
CA ASN A 291 -7.58 28.97 -9.46
C ASN A 291 -8.97 28.71 -8.86
N TYR A 292 -9.23 29.14 -7.62
CA TYR A 292 -10.41 28.79 -6.83
C TYR A 292 -11.74 28.98 -7.59
N ARG A 293 -11.88 30.08 -8.33
CA ARG A 293 -13.08 30.39 -9.14
C ARG A 293 -13.34 29.40 -10.29
N SER A 294 -12.30 28.71 -10.76
CA SER A 294 -12.36 27.80 -11.92
C SER A 294 -12.25 26.32 -11.55
N LEU A 295 -12.14 26.00 -10.25
CA LEU A 295 -11.91 24.63 -9.78
C LEU A 295 -13.00 23.66 -10.24
N LEU A 296 -14.26 24.10 -10.15
CA LEU A 296 -15.42 23.29 -10.53
C LEU A 296 -15.75 23.40 -12.02
N ALA A 297 -15.14 24.34 -12.74
CA ALA A 297 -15.39 24.58 -14.15
C ALA A 297 -14.53 23.71 -15.09
N GLN A 298 -13.41 23.15 -14.60
CA GLN A 298 -12.49 22.37 -15.41
C GLN A 298 -12.49 20.90 -14.99
N LYS A 299 -12.66 19.98 -15.96
CA LYS A 299 -12.67 18.52 -15.74
C LYS A 299 -11.46 18.02 -14.95
N ARG A 300 -10.28 18.56 -15.28
CA ARG A 300 -8.99 18.20 -14.68
C ARG A 300 -8.85 18.54 -13.19
N THR A 301 -9.59 19.52 -12.69
CA THR A 301 -9.62 19.89 -11.26
C THR A 301 -10.87 19.38 -10.57
N LEU A 302 -12.01 19.36 -11.25
CA LEU A 302 -13.29 18.89 -10.72
C LEU A 302 -13.21 17.43 -10.26
N LEU A 303 -12.70 16.53 -11.11
CA LEU A 303 -12.60 15.10 -10.81
C LEU A 303 -11.80 14.81 -9.52
N PRO A 304 -10.54 15.26 -9.38
CA PRO A 304 -9.78 14.99 -8.15
C PRO A 304 -10.40 15.64 -6.91
N ILE A 305 -11.02 16.83 -7.02
CA ILE A 305 -11.65 17.50 -5.88
C ILE A 305 -12.87 16.71 -5.38
N ILE A 306 -13.76 16.28 -6.29
CA ILE A 306 -14.92 15.47 -5.90
C ILE A 306 -14.45 14.18 -5.25
N PHE A 307 -13.47 13.49 -5.85
CA PHE A 307 -12.96 12.24 -5.28
C PHE A 307 -12.34 12.43 -3.89
N ILE A 308 -11.52 13.48 -3.68
CA ILE A 308 -10.98 13.82 -2.35
C ILE A 308 -12.12 14.01 -1.35
N LEU A 309 -13.15 14.79 -1.70
CA LEU A 309 -14.27 15.08 -0.81
C LEU A 309 -15.05 13.81 -0.46
N THR A 310 -15.42 12.99 -1.45
CA THR A 310 -16.18 11.76 -1.21
C THR A 310 -15.37 10.71 -0.47
N TYR A 311 -14.08 10.57 -0.78
CA TYR A 311 -13.23 9.60 -0.10
C TYR A 311 -12.98 10.02 1.35
N PHE A 312 -12.72 11.32 1.60
CA PHE A 312 -12.59 11.87 2.94
C PHE A 312 -13.84 11.70 3.79
N LEU A 313 -15.01 11.99 3.22
CA LEU A 313 -16.27 11.79 3.93
C LEU A 313 -16.45 10.31 4.30
N ILE A 314 -16.32 9.40 3.33
CA ILE A 314 -16.55 7.97 3.55
C ILE A 314 -15.55 7.35 4.52
N ILE A 315 -14.26 7.63 4.36
CA ILE A 315 -13.23 7.02 5.22
C ILE A 315 -13.29 7.55 6.65
N SER A 316 -13.88 8.73 6.88
CA SER A 316 -14.11 9.26 8.23
C SER A 316 -15.15 8.46 9.00
N PHE A 317 -16.05 7.73 8.34
CA PHE A 317 -16.98 6.79 8.97
C PHE A 317 -16.46 5.33 8.96
N SER A 318 -15.20 5.09 8.60
CA SER A 318 -14.60 3.75 8.68
C SER A 318 -14.53 3.29 10.13
N ILE A 319 -14.82 2.01 10.38
CA ILE A 319 -14.65 1.38 11.70
C ILE A 319 -13.17 1.33 12.11
N ARG A 320 -12.27 1.32 11.14
CA ARG A 320 -10.83 1.23 11.39
C ARG A 320 -10.12 2.50 10.98
N GLU A 321 -9.47 3.07 11.97
CA GLU A 321 -8.50 4.15 11.80
C GLU A 321 -7.12 3.53 11.58
N ASP A 322 -6.71 3.44 10.32
CA ASP A 322 -5.37 3.01 9.94
C ASP A 322 -4.81 4.02 8.92
N GLN A 323 -3.52 4.33 9.02
CA GLN A 323 -2.84 5.29 8.14
C GLN A 323 -2.78 4.79 6.70
N ILE A 324 -2.81 3.46 6.49
CA ILE A 324 -2.81 2.87 5.15
C ILE A 324 -4.03 3.30 4.32
N ASN A 325 -5.15 3.63 5.00
CA ASN A 325 -6.36 4.14 4.37
C ASN A 325 -6.16 5.53 3.73
N TRP A 326 -5.04 6.20 3.93
CA TRP A 326 -4.76 7.48 3.26
C TRP A 326 -4.14 7.32 1.86
N MET A 327 -3.75 6.11 1.46
CA MET A 327 -3.16 5.81 0.15
C MET A 327 -3.96 6.36 -1.04
N PRO A 328 -5.30 6.19 -1.11
CA PRO A 328 -6.06 6.64 -2.27
C PRO A 328 -6.03 8.14 -2.50
N PHE A 329 -5.80 8.95 -1.46
CA PHE A 329 -5.65 10.41 -1.62
C PHE A 329 -4.44 10.80 -2.47
N ILE A 330 -3.38 9.98 -2.51
CA ILE A 330 -2.18 10.31 -3.29
C ILE A 330 -2.53 10.49 -4.77
N LEU A 331 -3.49 9.72 -5.31
CA LEU A 331 -3.90 9.77 -6.71
C LEU A 331 -4.43 11.17 -7.13
N PRO A 332 -5.51 11.72 -6.53
CA PRO A 332 -6.01 13.04 -6.87
C PRO A 332 -5.03 14.16 -6.50
N PHE A 333 -4.25 14.02 -5.41
CA PHE A 333 -3.24 15.03 -5.05
C PHE A 333 -2.10 15.08 -6.07
N CYS A 334 -1.62 13.93 -6.57
CA CYS A 334 -0.66 13.89 -7.67
C CYS A 334 -1.23 14.55 -8.92
N LEU A 335 -2.48 14.24 -9.28
CA LEU A 335 -3.14 14.81 -10.45
C LEU A 335 -3.24 16.34 -10.38
N LEU A 336 -3.66 16.87 -9.22
CA LEU A 336 -3.70 18.31 -8.98
C LEU A 336 -2.28 18.90 -9.03
N ALA A 337 -1.35 18.34 -8.28
CA ALA A 337 0.03 18.81 -8.22
C ALA A 337 0.70 18.90 -9.59
N VAL A 338 0.43 17.96 -10.51
CA VAL A 338 0.97 18.02 -11.88
C VAL A 338 0.59 19.32 -12.60
N GLY A 339 -0.62 19.83 -12.37
CA GLY A 339 -1.08 21.09 -12.94
C GLY A 339 -0.34 22.34 -12.45
N SER A 340 0.38 22.30 -11.32
CA SER A 340 1.07 23.47 -10.76
C SER A 340 2.52 23.53 -11.16
N ILE A 341 3.12 22.41 -11.57
CA ILE A 341 4.58 22.29 -11.69
C ILE A 341 5.12 23.35 -12.63
N ASP A 342 4.51 23.52 -13.80
CA ASP A 342 4.97 24.49 -14.79
C ASP A 342 4.59 25.94 -14.41
N LEU A 343 3.72 26.14 -13.41
CA LEU A 343 3.27 27.44 -12.91
C LEU A 343 4.05 27.93 -11.67
N LEU A 344 4.89 27.09 -11.09
CA LEU A 344 5.69 27.45 -9.90
C LEU A 344 6.73 28.51 -10.26
N LYS A 345 6.84 29.54 -9.41
CA LYS A 345 8.02 30.42 -9.44
C LYS A 345 9.26 29.58 -9.17
N ARG A 346 10.36 29.90 -9.84
CA ARG A 346 11.66 29.21 -9.69
C ARG A 346 12.11 29.14 -8.23
N SER A 347 11.80 30.15 -7.41
CA SER A 347 12.10 30.19 -5.98
C SER A 347 11.41 29.06 -5.19
N TYR A 348 10.12 28.81 -5.42
CA TYR A 348 9.39 27.74 -4.72
C TYR A 348 9.89 26.35 -5.13
N ALA A 349 10.13 26.14 -6.43
CA ALA A 349 10.73 24.90 -6.92
C ALA A 349 12.13 24.68 -6.33
N SER A 350 12.91 25.75 -6.16
CA SER A 350 14.22 25.71 -5.51
C SER A 350 14.12 25.39 -4.02
N ALA A 351 13.19 26.02 -3.29
CA ALA A 351 12.95 25.76 -1.88
C ALA A 351 12.55 24.30 -1.63
N LEU A 352 11.61 23.77 -2.44
CA LEU A 352 11.21 22.36 -2.36
C LEU A 352 12.40 21.42 -2.64
N ASN A 353 13.23 21.75 -3.64
CA ASN A 353 14.40 20.95 -3.97
C ASN A 353 15.45 20.94 -2.84
N TRP A 354 15.80 22.12 -2.31
CA TRP A 354 16.76 22.25 -1.22
C TRP A 354 16.27 21.58 0.06
N PHE A 355 14.98 21.72 0.39
CA PHE A 355 14.37 21.01 1.51
C PHE A 355 14.51 19.50 1.34
N GLY A 356 14.21 18.97 0.15
CA GLY A 356 14.44 17.55 -0.16
C GLY A 356 15.89 17.12 -0.01
N ILE A 357 16.85 17.89 -0.55
CA ILE A 357 18.28 17.58 -0.45
C ILE A 357 18.73 17.51 1.01
N LEU A 358 18.34 18.50 1.83
CA LEU A 358 18.73 18.57 3.25
C LEU A 358 18.12 17.42 4.06
N VAL A 359 16.82 17.18 3.92
CA VAL A 359 16.13 16.11 4.66
C VAL A 359 16.66 14.74 4.25
N PHE A 360 16.81 14.51 2.95
CA PHE A 360 17.27 13.21 2.47
C PHE A 360 18.75 12.97 2.74
N GLY A 361 19.58 14.01 2.67
CA GLY A 361 20.98 13.94 3.07
C GLY A 361 21.12 13.64 4.57
N PHE A 362 20.33 14.29 5.41
CA PHE A 362 20.32 14.04 6.85
C PHE A 362 19.88 12.60 7.19
N ILE A 363 18.78 12.11 6.61
CA ILE A 363 18.31 10.74 6.84
C ILE A 363 19.32 9.72 6.33
N SER A 364 19.86 9.92 5.11
CA SER A 364 20.88 9.03 4.54
C SER A 364 22.13 8.97 5.41
N PHE A 365 22.60 10.12 5.91
CA PHE A 365 23.70 10.19 6.86
C PHE A 365 23.42 9.37 8.13
N LEU A 366 22.23 9.47 8.71
CA LEU A 366 21.86 8.69 9.90
C LEU A 366 21.82 7.18 9.63
N ILE A 367 21.32 6.76 8.46
CA ILE A 367 21.29 5.34 8.05
C ILE A 367 22.74 4.81 7.95
N TRP A 368 23.61 5.53 7.23
CA TRP A 368 25.01 5.17 7.08
C TRP A 368 25.75 5.16 8.43
N LEU A 369 25.51 6.15 9.29
CA LEU A 369 26.10 6.25 10.62
C LEU A 369 25.69 5.07 11.51
N GLY A 370 24.39 4.72 11.53
CA GLY A 370 23.90 3.60 12.32
C GLY A 370 24.40 2.24 11.81
N TRP A 371 24.47 2.07 10.48
CA TRP A 371 25.06 0.86 9.89
C TRP A 371 26.56 0.76 10.19
N PHE A 372 27.32 1.86 10.02
CA PHE A 372 28.74 1.90 10.34
C PHE A 372 29.02 1.59 11.82
N ALA A 373 28.21 2.15 12.73
CA ALA A 373 28.31 1.87 14.16
C ALA A 373 28.03 0.40 14.47
N MET A 374 27.03 -0.22 13.82
CA MET A 374 26.74 -1.65 13.98
C MET A 374 27.90 -2.54 13.50
N GLN A 375 28.56 -2.18 12.40
CA GLN A 375 29.66 -2.98 11.83
C GLN A 375 30.98 -2.84 12.59
N THR A 376 31.27 -1.65 13.13
CA THR A 376 32.58 -1.33 13.73
C THR A 376 32.56 -1.21 15.26
N GLY A 377 31.39 -1.06 15.86
CA GLY A 377 31.24 -0.72 17.29
C GLY A 377 31.47 0.77 17.60
N PHE A 378 31.83 1.61 16.61
CA PHE A 378 32.10 3.04 16.79
C PHE A 378 31.14 3.91 15.97
N PRO A 379 30.52 4.96 16.55
CA PRO A 379 30.58 5.39 17.95
C PRO A 379 29.83 4.48 18.93
N ALA A 380 30.43 4.18 20.09
CA ALA A 380 29.91 3.20 21.06
C ALA A 380 28.45 3.46 21.50
N LYS A 381 28.09 4.71 21.80
CA LYS A 381 26.71 5.05 22.20
C LYS A 381 25.67 4.77 21.12
N ILE A 382 26.04 4.95 19.84
CA ILE A 382 25.15 4.65 18.71
C ILE A 382 25.04 3.14 18.54
N TYR A 383 26.17 2.42 18.62
CA TYR A 383 26.21 0.97 18.60
C TYR A 383 25.32 0.37 19.70
N GLU A 384 25.52 0.74 20.96
CA GLU A 384 24.74 0.23 22.10
C GLU A 384 23.23 0.44 21.90
N ARG A 385 22.84 1.63 21.43
CA ARG A 385 21.43 1.93 21.16
C ARG A 385 20.89 1.12 19.98
N MET A 386 21.62 1.02 18.89
CA MET A 386 21.23 0.23 17.71
C MET A 386 21.13 -1.26 18.04
N PHE A 387 22.12 -1.80 18.74
CA PHE A 387 22.16 -3.18 19.21
C PHE A 387 20.95 -3.47 20.10
N PHE A 388 20.66 -2.60 21.07
CA PHE A 388 19.46 -2.69 21.90
C PHE A 388 18.15 -2.64 21.07
N LEU A 389 18.05 -1.70 20.13
CA LEU A 389 16.86 -1.52 19.27
C LEU A 389 16.65 -2.69 18.30
N SER A 390 17.72 -3.35 17.87
CA SER A 390 17.68 -4.52 16.99
C SER A 390 17.28 -5.82 17.70
N ALA A 391 17.02 -5.77 19.01
CA ALA A 391 16.89 -6.95 19.87
C ALA A 391 18.15 -7.83 19.85
N GLU A 392 19.32 -7.19 20.03
CA GLU A 392 20.62 -7.84 20.23
C GLU A 392 21.10 -8.65 19.01
N ALA A 393 20.74 -8.18 17.81
CA ALA A 393 21.23 -8.75 16.57
C ALA A 393 22.72 -8.41 16.34
N ALA A 394 23.52 -9.42 16.02
CA ALA A 394 24.87 -9.23 15.54
C ALA A 394 24.86 -8.61 14.12
N ALA A 395 25.87 -7.79 13.81
CA ALA A 395 26.06 -7.26 12.48
C ALA A 395 26.66 -8.32 11.55
N ASP A 396 26.04 -8.50 10.38
CA ASP A 396 26.54 -9.34 9.29
C ASP A 396 26.82 -8.44 8.09
N PHE A 397 28.06 -8.48 7.57
CA PHE A 397 28.47 -7.66 6.44
C PHE A 397 28.13 -8.36 5.12
N ARG A 398 27.10 -7.85 4.44
CA ARG A 398 26.67 -8.37 3.13
C ARG A 398 27.12 -7.44 2.01
N ILE A 399 28.12 -7.86 1.24
CA ILE A 399 28.75 -7.05 0.19
C ILE A 399 27.73 -6.51 -0.85
N ILE A 400 26.77 -7.33 -1.25
CA ILE A 400 25.74 -6.93 -2.24
C ILE A 400 24.88 -5.78 -1.70
N HIS A 401 24.49 -5.83 -0.42
CA HIS A 401 23.66 -4.82 0.21
C HIS A 401 24.44 -3.50 0.34
N PHE A 402 25.71 -3.59 0.74
CA PHE A 402 26.61 -2.45 0.79
C PHE A 402 26.81 -1.78 -0.57
N LEU A 403 27.12 -2.56 -1.62
CA LEU A 403 27.33 -2.02 -2.97
C LEU A 403 26.07 -1.37 -3.54
N ALA A 404 24.89 -1.96 -3.32
CA ALA A 404 23.61 -1.39 -3.75
C ALA A 404 23.31 -0.05 -3.05
N ALA A 405 23.51 0.00 -1.73
CA ALA A 405 23.34 1.22 -0.94
C ALA A 405 24.34 2.31 -1.37
N LEU A 406 25.61 1.95 -1.57
CA LEU A 406 26.67 2.85 -2.01
C LEU A 406 26.37 3.42 -3.39
N PHE A 407 25.99 2.57 -4.34
CA PHE A 407 25.65 2.97 -5.70
C PHE A 407 24.50 3.99 -5.73
N LEU A 408 23.40 3.73 -5.01
CA LEU A 408 22.25 4.65 -4.98
C LEU A 408 22.55 5.95 -4.22
N THR A 409 23.34 5.88 -3.15
CA THR A 409 23.78 7.09 -2.43
C THR A 409 24.66 7.95 -3.34
N ALA A 410 25.64 7.36 -4.04
CA ALA A 410 26.49 8.06 -4.98
C ALA A 410 25.69 8.63 -6.16
N PHE A 411 24.77 7.85 -6.73
CA PHE A 411 23.88 8.32 -7.80
C PHE A 411 23.06 9.53 -7.36
N TRP A 412 22.47 9.49 -6.15
CA TRP A 412 21.73 10.62 -5.60
C TRP A 412 22.63 11.85 -5.38
N LEU A 413 23.84 11.68 -4.81
CA LEU A 413 24.80 12.78 -4.60
C LEU A 413 25.21 13.45 -5.91
N ILE A 414 25.52 12.66 -6.95
CA ILE A 414 25.88 13.18 -8.28
C ILE A 414 24.72 13.99 -8.87
N ASN A 415 23.48 13.51 -8.73
CA ASN A 415 22.30 14.24 -9.19
C ASN A 415 22.05 15.51 -8.37
N ALA A 416 22.22 15.46 -7.04
CA ALA A 416 22.06 16.61 -6.17
C ALA A 416 23.08 17.72 -6.46
N ALA A 417 24.34 17.35 -6.75
CA ALA A 417 25.41 18.30 -7.05
C ALA A 417 25.31 18.91 -8.46
N ASN A 418 24.91 18.14 -9.47
CA ASN A 418 24.97 18.55 -10.87
C ASN A 418 23.65 19.13 -11.42
N ASN A 419 22.52 18.99 -10.71
CA ASN A 419 21.23 19.33 -11.30
C ASN A 419 20.96 20.83 -11.39
N LYS A 420 20.75 21.30 -12.63
CA LYS A 420 20.16 22.62 -12.89
C LYS A 420 18.72 22.63 -12.38
N ILE A 421 18.46 23.43 -11.35
CA ILE A 421 17.15 23.50 -10.69
C ILE A 421 16.09 24.07 -11.65
N THR A 422 15.17 23.21 -12.05
CA THR A 422 13.94 23.49 -12.80
C THR A 422 12.74 22.91 -12.04
N ASN A 423 11.53 23.39 -12.33
CA ASN A 423 10.34 22.92 -11.61
C ASN A 423 10.13 21.40 -11.73
N ARG A 424 10.38 20.82 -12.91
CA ARG A 424 10.25 19.37 -13.15
C ARG A 424 11.43 18.57 -12.59
N SER A 425 12.64 19.14 -12.56
CA SER A 425 13.79 18.46 -11.95
C SER A 425 13.67 18.39 -10.43
N SER A 426 13.02 19.36 -9.77
CA SER A 426 12.75 19.28 -8.33
C SER A 426 11.97 18.02 -7.96
N ILE A 427 10.91 17.69 -8.71
CA ILE A 427 10.12 16.47 -8.48
C ILE A 427 10.92 15.20 -8.78
N THR A 428 11.74 15.25 -9.83
CA THR A 428 12.62 14.13 -10.17
C THR A 428 13.62 13.87 -9.03
N ASN A 429 14.22 14.92 -8.47
CA ASN A 429 15.14 14.82 -7.33
C ASN A 429 14.44 14.28 -6.08
N TRP A 430 13.18 14.64 -5.87
CA TRP A 430 12.38 14.09 -4.78
C TRP A 430 12.17 12.58 -4.92
N ALA A 431 11.76 12.12 -6.11
CA ALA A 431 11.58 10.70 -6.36
C ALA A 431 12.90 9.92 -6.21
N ILE A 432 14.03 10.46 -6.70
CA ILE A 432 15.36 9.85 -6.52
C ILE A 432 15.74 9.79 -5.03
N GLY A 433 15.51 10.87 -4.29
CA GLY A 433 15.83 10.96 -2.87
C GLY A 433 15.06 9.94 -2.02
N ILE A 434 13.75 9.82 -2.22
CA ILE A 434 12.93 8.81 -1.54
C ILE A 434 13.37 7.40 -1.92
N THR A 435 13.60 7.14 -3.21
CA THR A 435 14.06 5.81 -3.65
C THR A 435 15.41 5.46 -3.01
N MET A 436 16.35 6.42 -2.97
CA MET A 436 17.64 6.22 -2.33
C MET A 436 17.49 5.91 -0.84
N ILE A 437 16.67 6.67 -0.09
CA ILE A 437 16.46 6.41 1.34
C ILE A 437 15.83 5.05 1.58
N TRP A 438 14.77 4.73 0.83
CA TRP A 438 14.10 3.45 0.99
C TRP A 438 15.05 2.28 0.73
N THR A 439 15.81 2.34 -0.37
CA THR A 439 16.75 1.27 -0.68
C THR A 439 17.92 1.21 0.28
N THR A 440 18.51 2.33 0.67
CA THR A 440 19.60 2.33 1.67
C THR A 440 19.12 1.80 3.02
N LEU A 441 17.92 2.17 3.45
CA LEU A 441 17.31 1.65 4.68
C LEU A 441 17.11 0.13 4.62
N ILE A 442 16.49 -0.38 3.56
CA ILE A 442 16.25 -1.83 3.42
C ILE A 442 17.56 -2.61 3.28
N MET A 443 18.51 -2.12 2.48
CA MET A 443 19.77 -2.82 2.25
C MET A 443 20.65 -2.83 3.50
N LEU A 444 20.76 -1.71 4.22
CA LEU A 444 21.68 -1.60 5.35
C LEU A 444 21.03 -1.99 6.69
N TRP A 445 19.78 -1.60 6.92
CA TRP A 445 19.09 -1.82 8.21
C TRP A 445 18.06 -2.94 8.17
N GLY A 446 17.72 -3.48 6.99
CA GLY A 446 16.74 -4.56 6.83
C GLY A 446 16.90 -5.71 7.82
N PRO A 447 18.09 -6.33 7.95
CA PRO A 447 18.29 -7.43 8.90
C PRO A 447 18.04 -7.06 10.37
N PHE A 448 18.42 -5.85 10.78
CA PHE A 448 18.23 -5.38 12.16
C PHE A 448 16.76 -5.07 12.45
N ILE A 449 16.07 -4.46 11.48
CA ILE A 449 14.63 -4.19 11.56
C ILE A 449 13.86 -5.51 11.60
N ASP A 450 14.25 -6.47 10.76
CA ASP A 450 13.62 -7.77 10.70
C ASP A 450 13.82 -8.56 11.99
N ASN A 451 15.03 -8.64 12.54
CA ASN A 451 15.26 -9.30 13.83
C ASN A 451 14.39 -8.70 14.94
N ARG A 452 14.23 -7.37 14.96
CA ARG A 452 13.38 -6.68 15.94
C ARG A 452 11.89 -6.95 15.74
N LYS A 453 11.42 -7.22 14.53
CA LYS A 453 9.98 -7.40 14.21
C LYS A 453 9.56 -8.87 14.05
N SER A 454 10.49 -9.74 13.69
CA SER A 454 10.25 -11.15 13.37
C SER A 454 9.83 -11.93 14.61
N HIS A 455 8.85 -12.80 14.42
CA HIS A 455 8.39 -13.79 15.41
C HIS A 455 8.74 -15.23 14.99
N LYS A 456 9.51 -15.39 13.89
CA LYS A 456 9.82 -16.68 13.28
C LYS A 456 10.44 -17.65 14.27
N THR A 457 11.47 -17.22 15.01
CA THR A 457 12.21 -18.09 15.94
C THR A 457 11.30 -18.77 16.95
N ILE A 458 10.48 -17.99 17.67
CA ILE A 458 9.55 -18.51 18.68
C ILE A 458 8.55 -19.50 18.08
N TYR A 459 7.95 -19.17 16.94
CA TYR A 459 6.91 -20.01 16.38
C TYR A 459 7.45 -21.25 15.66
N LEU A 460 8.69 -21.21 15.17
CA LEU A 460 9.37 -22.39 14.65
C LEU A 460 9.78 -23.37 15.76
N GLU A 461 10.13 -22.89 16.95
CA GLU A 461 10.31 -23.76 18.14
C GLU A 461 9.01 -24.45 18.54
N LEU A 462 7.88 -23.74 18.42
CA LEU A 462 6.56 -24.27 18.75
C LEU A 462 6.04 -25.29 17.70
N LYS A 463 6.40 -25.11 16.43
CA LYS A 463 5.94 -25.93 15.30
C LYS A 463 6.09 -27.45 15.50
N PRO A 464 7.27 -28.02 15.84
CA PRO A 464 7.42 -29.46 15.99
C PRO A 464 6.48 -30.03 17.07
N ILE A 465 6.36 -29.33 18.21
CA ILE A 465 5.49 -29.75 19.33
C ILE A 465 4.02 -29.82 18.87
N LEU A 466 3.55 -28.81 18.16
CA LEU A 466 2.17 -28.78 17.66
C LEU A 466 1.93 -29.78 16.53
N SER A 467 2.88 -29.96 15.61
CA SER A 467 2.74 -30.85 14.46
C SER A 467 2.67 -32.34 14.83
N GLN A 468 3.28 -32.74 15.95
CA GLN A 468 3.23 -34.10 16.47
C GLN A 468 1.94 -34.38 17.26
N SER A 469 1.27 -33.33 17.74
CA SER A 469 0.04 -33.46 18.48
C SER A 469 -1.16 -33.58 17.53
N SER A 470 -2.04 -34.56 17.79
CA SER A 470 -3.32 -34.69 17.07
C SER A 470 -4.44 -33.83 17.68
N SER A 471 -4.14 -33.10 18.76
CA SER A 471 -5.08 -32.25 19.46
C SER A 471 -5.21 -30.89 18.80
N CYS A 472 -6.41 -30.29 18.87
CA CYS A 472 -6.56 -28.85 18.62
C CYS A 472 -5.83 -28.03 19.70
N LEU A 473 -5.69 -26.72 19.43
CA LEU A 473 -4.96 -25.76 20.26
C LEU A 473 -5.88 -24.63 20.70
N TYR A 474 -6.12 -24.46 22.00
CA TYR A 474 -6.77 -23.25 22.51
C TYR A 474 -5.80 -22.06 22.48
N ALA A 475 -6.29 -20.87 22.14
CA ALA A 475 -5.57 -19.62 22.31
C ALA A 475 -6.24 -18.77 23.40
N HIS A 476 -5.50 -18.40 24.43
CA HIS A 476 -6.01 -17.57 25.53
C HIS A 476 -5.17 -16.29 25.72
N ASN A 477 -5.85 -15.14 25.76
CA ASN A 477 -5.24 -13.81 25.89
C ASN A 477 -4.18 -13.48 24.80
N ILE A 478 -4.33 -14.07 23.60
CA ILE A 478 -3.44 -13.84 22.46
C ILE A 478 -4.13 -12.88 21.50
N SER A 479 -3.47 -11.77 21.15
CA SER A 479 -4.00 -10.82 20.16
C SER A 479 -4.18 -11.46 18.78
N THR A 480 -5.14 -11.00 18.00
CA THR A 480 -5.48 -11.52 16.66
C THR A 480 -4.27 -11.68 15.73
N SER A 481 -3.42 -10.67 15.63
CA SER A 481 -2.23 -10.71 14.77
C SER A 481 -1.15 -11.69 15.24
N HIS A 482 -1.17 -12.16 16.49
CA HIS A 482 -0.31 -13.27 16.94
C HIS A 482 -0.93 -14.61 16.55
N ILE A 483 -2.25 -14.77 16.71
CA ILE A 483 -2.98 -15.98 16.29
C ILE A 483 -2.71 -16.26 14.80
N ASP A 484 -2.78 -15.21 13.97
CA ASP A 484 -2.51 -15.30 12.54
C ASP A 484 -1.07 -15.68 12.20
N LEU A 485 -0.07 -15.18 12.95
CA LEU A 485 1.32 -15.58 12.73
C LEU A 485 1.60 -17.00 13.25
N VAL A 486 1.04 -17.39 14.39
CA VAL A 486 1.12 -18.77 14.88
C VAL A 486 0.61 -19.70 13.78
N HIS A 487 -0.57 -19.42 13.23
CA HIS A 487 -1.11 -20.16 12.10
C HIS A 487 -0.14 -20.20 10.91
N TYR A 488 0.45 -19.06 10.54
CA TYR A 488 1.38 -19.01 9.42
C TYR A 488 2.60 -19.93 9.57
N TYR A 489 3.28 -19.89 10.73
CA TYR A 489 4.51 -20.64 10.95
C TYR A 489 4.26 -22.11 11.30
N THR A 490 3.25 -22.39 12.12
CA THR A 490 2.98 -23.74 12.65
C THR A 490 2.03 -24.54 11.77
N LYS A 491 1.26 -23.88 10.89
CA LYS A 491 0.16 -24.46 10.09
C LYS A 491 -1.00 -24.98 10.92
N VAL A 492 -1.07 -24.62 12.21
CA VAL A 492 -2.16 -25.00 13.11
C VAL A 492 -3.01 -23.77 13.39
N LYS A 493 -4.32 -23.85 13.12
CA LYS A 493 -5.29 -22.81 13.46
C LYS A 493 -5.67 -22.90 14.94
N PRO A 494 -5.32 -21.91 15.78
CA PRO A 494 -5.77 -21.90 17.16
C PRO A 494 -7.28 -21.66 17.23
N THR A 495 -7.95 -22.24 18.22
CA THR A 495 -9.38 -22.09 18.48
C THR A 495 -9.61 -21.31 19.77
N ASN A 496 -10.71 -20.54 19.83
CA ASN A 496 -11.10 -19.86 21.06
C ASN A 496 -11.67 -20.89 22.06
N PRO A 497 -11.25 -20.90 23.34
CA PRO A 497 -11.83 -21.78 24.36
C PRO A 497 -13.34 -21.58 24.57
N ALA A 498 -13.91 -20.43 24.21
CA ALA A 498 -15.36 -20.20 24.27
C ALA A 498 -16.14 -21.03 23.23
N ASN A 499 -15.48 -21.56 22.18
CA ASN A 499 -16.10 -22.43 21.20
C ASN A 499 -16.18 -23.86 21.77
N GLN A 500 -17.35 -24.22 22.30
CA GLN A 500 -17.61 -25.49 23.01
C GLN A 500 -17.57 -26.75 22.12
N GLU A 501 -17.43 -26.60 20.80
CA GLU A 501 -17.49 -27.72 19.85
C GLU A 501 -16.25 -28.62 19.84
N LYS A 502 -15.10 -28.15 20.33
CA LYS A 502 -13.85 -28.92 20.30
C LYS A 502 -13.21 -28.97 21.67
N ILE A 503 -12.92 -30.17 22.17
CA ILE A 503 -12.18 -30.41 23.41
C ILE A 503 -10.69 -30.51 23.07
N CYS A 504 -9.94 -29.42 23.26
CA CYS A 504 -8.50 -29.41 23.04
C CYS A 504 -7.75 -29.85 24.29
N ARG A 505 -6.65 -30.58 24.08
CA ARG A 505 -5.67 -30.97 25.11
C ARG A 505 -4.45 -30.06 25.14
N LEU A 506 -4.38 -29.07 24.24
CA LEU A 506 -3.31 -28.07 24.22
C LEU A 506 -3.89 -26.67 24.34
N ALA A 507 -3.18 -25.80 25.06
CA ALA A 507 -3.51 -24.39 25.22
C ALA A 507 -2.25 -23.53 25.12
N LEU A 508 -2.25 -22.56 24.23
CA LEU A 508 -1.25 -21.50 24.14
C LEU A 508 -1.78 -20.26 24.86
N ILE A 509 -1.04 -19.80 25.87
CA ILE A 509 -1.43 -18.67 26.71
C ILE A 509 -0.37 -17.59 26.62
N SER A 510 -0.80 -16.35 26.48
CA SER A 510 0.08 -15.17 26.59
C SER A 510 -0.06 -14.53 27.97
N LEU A 511 1.06 -14.45 28.70
CA LEU A 511 1.14 -13.86 30.04
C LEU A 511 2.12 -12.70 30.06
N SER A 512 1.83 -11.67 30.87
CA SER A 512 2.80 -10.65 31.26
C SER A 512 3.50 -11.03 32.56
N ASN A 513 4.69 -10.46 32.79
CA ASN A 513 5.38 -10.61 34.07
C ASN A 513 4.45 -10.20 35.23
N GLY A 514 4.11 -11.15 36.10
CA GLY A 514 3.22 -10.95 37.26
C GLY A 514 1.81 -11.54 37.14
N ASN A 515 1.41 -12.04 35.96
CA ASN A 515 0.13 -12.74 35.80
C ASN A 515 0.30 -14.24 36.05
N GLU A 516 -0.59 -14.84 36.84
CA GLU A 516 -0.67 -16.29 37.00
C GLU A 516 -1.37 -16.96 35.81
N ILE A 517 -1.11 -18.26 35.63
CA ILE A 517 -1.87 -19.11 34.71
C ILE A 517 -3.35 -19.07 35.12
N PRO A 518 -4.30 -18.85 34.19
CA PRO A 518 -5.72 -18.81 34.51
C PRO A 518 -6.17 -20.10 35.21
N ALA A 519 -7.12 -20.00 36.13
CA ALA A 519 -7.58 -21.12 36.97
C ALA A 519 -7.98 -22.37 36.15
N GLU A 520 -8.57 -22.16 34.97
CA GLU A 520 -8.97 -23.20 34.01
C GLU A 520 -7.81 -24.11 33.56
N TYR A 521 -6.61 -23.55 33.47
CA TYR A 521 -5.40 -24.25 32.99
C TYR A 521 -4.39 -24.52 34.10
N LYS A 522 -4.70 -24.20 35.37
CA LYS A 522 -3.77 -24.33 36.50
C LYS A 522 -3.32 -25.77 36.76
N ASN A 523 -4.14 -26.75 36.39
CA ASN A 523 -3.84 -28.18 36.51
C ASN A 523 -3.15 -28.77 35.26
N TRP A 524 -2.92 -27.97 34.21
CA TRP A 524 -2.31 -28.44 32.98
C TRP A 524 -0.79 -28.36 33.09
N LYS A 525 -0.09 -29.30 32.46
CA LYS A 525 1.37 -29.37 32.49
C LYS A 525 1.98 -28.42 31.46
N GLU A 526 2.90 -27.58 31.91
CA GLU A 526 3.76 -26.78 31.03
C GLU A 526 4.72 -27.68 30.23
N ILE A 527 4.65 -27.55 28.91
CA ILE A 527 5.50 -28.31 27.98
C ILE A 527 6.45 -27.43 27.17
N TRP A 528 6.17 -26.13 27.07
CA TRP A 528 7.07 -25.16 26.43
C TRP A 528 6.80 -23.74 26.92
N THR A 529 7.85 -22.94 27.01
CA THR A 529 7.77 -21.49 27.21
C THR A 529 8.68 -20.77 26.24
N GLY A 530 8.21 -19.65 25.72
CA GLY A 530 8.97 -18.84 24.79
C GLY A 530 8.72 -17.36 24.98
N LYS A 531 9.80 -16.57 24.90
CA LYS A 531 9.75 -15.13 25.06
C LYS A 531 10.76 -14.47 24.13
N ARG A 532 10.35 -13.39 23.48
CA ARG A 532 11.27 -12.53 22.73
C ARG A 532 11.97 -11.62 23.71
N THR A 533 13.26 -11.38 23.52
CA THR A 533 14.13 -10.64 24.44
C THR A 533 13.56 -9.28 24.88
N LYS A 534 12.77 -8.62 24.02
CA LYS A 534 12.17 -7.30 24.28
C LYS A 534 10.65 -7.31 24.44
N ASP A 535 10.00 -8.46 24.41
CA ASP A 535 8.55 -8.52 24.56
C ASP A 535 8.17 -8.54 26.04
N LYS A 536 7.15 -7.77 26.41
CA LYS A 536 6.62 -7.75 27.79
C LYS A 536 5.88 -9.04 28.12
N PHE A 537 5.34 -9.69 27.09
CA PHE A 537 4.60 -10.93 27.18
C PHE A 537 5.50 -12.11 26.82
N TYR A 538 5.23 -13.24 27.45
CA TYR A 538 5.78 -14.54 27.10
C TYR A 538 4.64 -15.52 26.86
N TYR A 539 4.93 -16.56 26.09
CA TYR A 539 3.97 -17.58 25.72
C TYR A 539 4.27 -18.86 26.48
N ILE A 540 3.23 -19.49 26.99
CA ILE A 540 3.28 -20.81 27.60
C ILE A 540 2.40 -21.75 26.78
N LEU A 541 2.93 -22.91 26.42
CA LEU A 541 2.15 -24.02 25.91
C LEU A 541 1.90 -25.03 27.02
N LEU A 542 0.63 -25.30 27.29
CA LEU A 542 0.15 -26.22 28.31
C LEU A 542 -0.48 -27.45 27.64
N SER A 543 -0.26 -28.63 28.24
CA SER A 543 -0.91 -29.89 27.88
C SER A 543 -1.77 -30.39 29.03
N LYS A 544 -2.97 -30.85 28.71
CA LYS A 544 -3.87 -31.51 29.64
C LYS A 544 -3.45 -32.95 29.91
#